data_AF-A0A8H8BV73-F1
#
_entry.id   AF-A0A8H8BV73-F1
#
_cell.length_a   1.000
_cell.length_b   1.000
_cell.length_c   1.000
_cell.angle_alpha   90.00
_cell.angle_beta   90.00
_cell.angle_gamma   90.00
#
_symmetry.space_group_name_H-M   'P 1'
#
loop_
_entity.id
_entity.type
_entity.pdbx_description
1 polymer ?
#
loop_
_entity_poly.entity_id
_entity_poly.type
_entity_poly.pdbx_seq_one_letter_code
_entity_poly.pdbx_strand_id
1 'polypeptide(L)'
;MSSIPTDVGQILAAAVRVSDGHITADDLISRRLFFDLPGEDAESANLQAATRLSRQQLIEKACSSPVDLTAEEVALLAARFWTARSAKEISDLLRALTNTSEGGIKDFYAARQLCAEQAAFDIGVRERRIRSQARGFVCLYDASVQQLAKEKIFELESALHQFFGQALRNNGSLDIINYKWVLAPFNGPIDAHVPSRGKENYRDGAKYRQAFRDIMGEPAAVQTESESRLRSNLYMLNFKDGISASGILTNTFLVLDTECMNSMLTGEYFPFYDDMRILAFEADYPVPGRTYVEGYQGYTWVRLDQLVFHFYELRAMKEMEIGMDEIWKAAQASFHQAFVSMDVEEATKWTRSNYMRGFDHDSVLGKSQQAIRAARRLKTTQTG
;
A
#
# COMPACT_ATOMS: atom_id res chain seq x y z
N MET A 1 12.88 1.64 -40.12
CA MET A 1 12.84 3.11 -40.06
C MET A 1 11.61 3.52 -39.26
N SER A 2 11.80 3.84 -37.99
CA SER A 2 10.83 4.51 -37.13
C SER A 2 11.68 5.45 -36.27
N SER A 3 11.48 6.74 -36.49
CA SER A 3 12.25 7.85 -35.93
C SER A 3 11.92 8.03 -34.46
N ILE A 4 12.92 7.90 -33.60
CA ILE A 4 12.88 8.36 -32.21
C ILE A 4 12.88 9.91 -32.27
N PRO A 5 11.97 10.62 -31.58
CA PRO A 5 11.95 12.07 -31.59
C PRO A 5 13.20 12.66 -30.90
N THR A 6 14.00 13.38 -31.68
CA THR A 6 15.16 14.17 -31.25
C THR A 6 14.69 15.55 -30.81
N ASP A 7 14.05 15.68 -29.66
CA ASP A 7 13.80 17.00 -29.09
C ASP A 7 14.40 17.12 -27.68
N VAL A 8 15.65 17.59 -27.66
CA VAL A 8 16.41 17.97 -26.46
C VAL A 8 15.66 19.00 -25.61
N GLY A 9 14.71 19.76 -26.21
CA GLY A 9 13.85 20.71 -25.51
C GLY A 9 12.86 20.06 -24.54
N GLN A 10 12.35 18.86 -24.83
CA GLN A 10 11.45 18.13 -23.93
C GLN A 10 12.21 17.50 -22.74
N ILE A 11 13.49 17.15 -22.94
CA ILE A 11 14.38 16.61 -21.92
C ILE A 11 14.77 17.70 -20.91
N LEU A 12 15.03 18.93 -21.37
CA LEU A 12 15.31 20.08 -20.50
C LEU A 12 14.07 20.57 -19.74
N ALA A 13 12.88 20.49 -20.35
CA ALA A 13 11.62 20.86 -19.69
C ALA A 13 11.21 19.89 -18.57
N ALA A 14 11.62 18.61 -18.66
CA ALA A 14 11.47 17.64 -17.58
C ALA A 14 12.47 17.88 -16.43
N ALA A 15 13.71 18.30 -16.75
CA ALA A 15 14.75 18.60 -15.76
C ALA A 15 14.45 19.86 -14.92
N VAL A 16 13.71 20.83 -15.47
CA VAL A 16 13.38 22.10 -14.79
C VAL A 16 12.16 21.98 -13.85
N ARG A 17 11.40 20.88 -13.87
CA ARG A 17 10.24 20.68 -12.97
C ARG A 17 10.54 19.92 -11.68
N VAL A 18 11.79 19.49 -11.46
CA VAL A 18 12.17 18.59 -10.36
C VAL A 18 13.18 19.26 -9.39
N SER A 19 13.20 20.61 -9.34
CA SER A 19 14.08 21.37 -8.46
C SER A 19 13.60 21.49 -7.01
N ASP A 20 12.47 20.90 -6.62
CA ASP A 20 11.85 21.18 -5.32
C ASP A 20 11.95 20.02 -4.29
N GLY A 21 12.85 19.05 -4.52
CA GLY A 21 13.07 17.93 -3.60
C GLY A 21 14.55 17.70 -3.29
N HIS A 22 14.99 18.13 -2.11
CA HIS A 22 16.36 17.98 -1.60
C HIS A 22 16.89 16.53 -1.70
N ILE A 23 17.94 16.31 -2.49
CA ILE A 23 18.68 15.04 -2.57
C ILE A 23 19.49 14.86 -1.27
N THR A 24 19.27 13.76 -0.55
CA THR A 24 20.00 13.43 0.69
C THR A 24 21.22 12.52 0.41
N ALA A 25 22.11 12.35 1.39
CA ALA A 25 23.26 11.44 1.26
C ALA A 25 22.85 9.97 1.07
N ASP A 26 21.71 9.57 1.64
CA ASP A 26 21.12 8.24 1.45
C ASP A 26 20.59 8.03 0.02
N ASP A 27 20.16 9.11 -0.65
CA ASP A 27 19.76 9.09 -2.05
C ASP A 27 20.96 8.86 -2.97
N LEU A 28 22.13 9.40 -2.64
CA LEU A 28 23.37 9.18 -3.41
C LEU A 28 23.86 7.72 -3.33
N ILE A 29 23.81 7.12 -2.13
CA ILE A 29 24.13 5.70 -1.93
C ILE A 29 23.10 4.82 -2.66
N SER A 30 21.82 5.16 -2.53
CA SER A 30 20.74 4.47 -3.25
C SER A 30 20.89 4.58 -4.75
N ARG A 31 21.32 5.74 -5.27
CA ARG A 31 21.53 6.01 -6.70
C ARG A 31 22.66 5.18 -7.28
N ARG A 32 23.81 5.08 -6.60
CA ARG A 32 24.92 4.21 -7.03
C ARG A 32 24.53 2.74 -7.05
N LEU A 33 23.87 2.27 -5.99
CA LEU A 33 23.36 0.89 -5.92
C LEU A 33 22.35 0.61 -7.05
N PHE A 34 21.51 1.60 -7.38
CA PHE A 34 20.46 1.48 -8.39
C PHE A 34 21.02 1.47 -9.83
N PHE A 35 22.08 2.22 -10.12
CA PHE A 35 22.80 2.18 -11.41
C PHE A 35 23.81 1.05 -11.51
N ASP A 36 23.89 0.21 -10.48
CA ASP A 36 24.85 -0.88 -10.43
C ASP A 36 26.29 -0.35 -10.59
N LEU A 37 26.59 0.74 -9.88
CA LEU A 37 27.90 1.40 -9.79
C LEU A 37 28.56 1.08 -8.45
N PRO A 38 29.90 1.03 -8.38
CA PRO A 38 30.60 0.88 -7.12
C PRO A 38 30.39 2.08 -6.19
N GLY A 39 30.66 1.88 -4.89
CA GLY A 39 30.85 3.00 -3.97
C GLY A 39 32.00 3.91 -4.40
N GLU A 40 32.06 5.15 -3.93
CA GLU A 40 33.06 6.15 -4.39
C GLU A 40 34.50 5.66 -4.25
N ASP A 41 34.83 5.05 -3.11
CA ASP A 41 36.17 4.54 -2.85
C ASP A 41 36.52 3.39 -3.80
N ALA A 42 35.59 2.47 -4.02
CA ALA A 42 35.76 1.33 -4.90
C ALA A 42 35.85 1.76 -6.37
N GLU A 43 35.01 2.69 -6.82
CA GLU A 43 35.04 3.24 -8.16
C GLU A 43 36.36 3.98 -8.43
N SER A 44 36.80 4.80 -7.46
CA SER A 44 38.06 5.53 -7.55
C SER A 44 39.26 4.58 -7.63
N ALA A 45 39.28 3.53 -6.79
CA ALA A 45 40.32 2.50 -6.82
C ALA A 45 40.31 1.73 -8.16
N ASN A 46 39.13 1.37 -8.66
CA ASN A 46 38.98 0.64 -9.92
C ASN A 46 39.39 1.50 -11.13
N LEU A 47 39.03 2.79 -11.13
CA LEU A 47 39.47 3.75 -12.13
C LEU A 47 40.99 3.90 -12.13
N GLN A 48 41.60 4.12 -10.96
CA GLN A 48 43.06 4.27 -10.84
C GLN A 48 43.82 3.01 -11.28
N ALA A 49 43.24 1.83 -11.10
CA ALA A 49 43.84 0.57 -11.52
C ALA A 49 43.84 0.39 -13.05
N ALA A 50 42.84 0.95 -13.76
CA ALA A 50 42.67 0.75 -15.20
C ALA A 50 43.15 1.94 -16.04
N THR A 51 43.07 3.18 -15.52
CA THR A 51 43.38 4.39 -16.28
C THR A 51 43.82 5.54 -15.38
N ARG A 52 44.43 6.57 -15.99
CA ARG A 52 44.72 7.86 -15.32
C ARG A 52 43.62 8.90 -15.53
N LEU A 53 42.61 8.57 -16.33
CA LEU A 53 41.48 9.44 -16.64
C LEU A 53 40.49 9.48 -15.48
N SER A 54 39.85 10.62 -15.27
CA SER A 54 38.66 10.70 -14.42
C SER A 54 37.49 9.93 -15.06
N ARG A 55 36.47 9.58 -14.26
CA ARG A 55 35.23 8.95 -14.76
C ARG A 55 34.65 9.71 -15.95
N GLN A 56 34.55 11.04 -15.84
CA GLN A 56 33.99 11.90 -16.88
C GLN A 56 34.84 11.87 -18.15
N GLN A 57 36.17 11.96 -18.00
CA GLN A 57 37.10 11.91 -19.13
C GLN A 57 37.08 10.54 -19.83
N LEU A 58 36.95 9.45 -19.08
CA LEU A 58 36.86 8.11 -19.65
C LEU A 58 35.55 7.92 -20.43
N ILE A 59 34.43 8.42 -19.90
CA ILE A 59 33.13 8.40 -20.60
C ILE A 59 33.18 9.26 -21.87
N GLU A 60 33.76 10.47 -21.79
CA GLU A 60 33.91 11.37 -22.93
C GLU A 60 34.80 10.76 -24.02
N LYS A 61 35.90 10.11 -23.63
CA LYS A 61 36.76 9.35 -24.53
C LYS A 61 36.00 8.20 -25.20
N ALA A 62 35.20 7.46 -24.44
CA ALA A 62 34.39 6.36 -24.98
C ALA A 62 33.33 6.84 -25.99
N CYS A 63 32.75 8.02 -25.78
CA CYS A 63 31.77 8.61 -26.69
C CYS A 63 32.41 9.20 -27.95
N SER A 64 33.54 9.90 -27.80
CA SER A 64 34.14 10.69 -28.88
C SER A 64 35.11 9.88 -29.73
N SER A 65 35.85 8.94 -29.11
CA SER A 65 36.90 8.17 -29.75
C SER A 65 36.98 6.73 -29.19
N PRO A 66 35.94 5.89 -29.40
CA PRO A 66 35.88 4.55 -28.82
C PRO A 66 37.01 3.61 -29.26
N VAL A 67 37.62 3.86 -30.43
CA VAL A 67 38.75 3.08 -30.96
C VAL A 67 40.05 3.29 -30.17
N ASP A 68 40.13 4.37 -29.38
CA ASP A 68 41.33 4.73 -28.62
C ASP A 68 41.30 4.18 -27.17
N LEU A 69 40.26 3.43 -26.79
CA LEU A 69 40.14 2.82 -25.48
C LEU A 69 41.10 1.63 -25.35
N THR A 70 41.81 1.52 -24.22
CA THR A 70 42.61 0.32 -23.92
C THR A 70 41.71 -0.87 -23.56
N ALA A 71 42.28 -2.08 -23.56
CA ALA A 71 41.53 -3.28 -23.17
C ALA A 71 41.00 -3.20 -21.73
N GLU A 72 41.78 -2.60 -20.82
CA GLU A 72 41.43 -2.38 -19.42
C GLU A 72 40.33 -1.32 -19.28
N GLU A 73 40.39 -0.25 -20.07
CA GLU A 73 39.34 0.79 -20.13
C GLU A 73 38.02 0.21 -20.66
N VAL A 74 38.09 -0.60 -21.72
CA VAL A 74 36.93 -1.32 -22.27
C VAL A 74 36.35 -2.29 -21.23
N ALA A 75 37.20 -3.07 -20.57
CA ALA A 75 36.77 -4.00 -19.52
C ALA A 75 36.10 -3.25 -18.35
N LEU A 76 36.66 -2.13 -17.92
CA LEU A 76 36.12 -1.31 -16.84
C LEU A 76 34.76 -0.70 -17.22
N LEU A 77 34.64 -0.15 -18.43
CA LEU A 77 33.37 0.41 -18.94
C LEU A 77 32.30 -0.68 -19.11
N ALA A 78 32.66 -1.83 -19.68
CA ALA A 78 31.78 -2.97 -19.85
C ALA A 78 31.28 -3.52 -18.49
N ALA A 79 32.14 -3.48 -17.48
CA ALA A 79 31.83 -3.88 -16.12
C ALA A 79 31.24 -2.74 -15.26
N ARG A 80 30.89 -1.58 -15.85
CA ARG A 80 30.36 -0.40 -15.14
C ARG A 80 31.19 0.00 -13.93
N PHE A 81 32.49 0.11 -14.12
CA PHE A 81 33.47 0.48 -13.11
C PHE A 81 33.66 -0.56 -12.00
N TRP A 82 33.11 -1.77 -12.12
CA TRP A 82 33.43 -2.91 -11.26
C TRP A 82 34.63 -3.70 -11.79
N THR A 83 35.49 -4.19 -10.90
CA THR A 83 36.59 -5.12 -11.22
C THR A 83 36.33 -6.50 -10.64
N ALA A 84 35.78 -6.58 -9.41
CA ALA A 84 35.21 -7.77 -8.80
C ALA A 84 34.21 -7.36 -7.70
N ARG A 85 33.10 -8.10 -7.55
CA ARG A 85 32.10 -7.83 -6.51
C ARG A 85 32.28 -8.76 -5.33
N SER A 86 32.13 -8.22 -4.13
CA SER A 86 31.95 -9.00 -2.92
C SER A 86 30.56 -9.65 -2.88
N ALA A 87 30.44 -10.74 -2.11
CA ALA A 87 29.14 -11.39 -1.87
C ALA A 87 28.12 -10.43 -1.23
N LYS A 88 28.59 -9.48 -0.42
CA LYS A 88 27.75 -8.45 0.20
C LYS A 88 27.16 -7.50 -0.85
N GLU A 89 27.98 -7.00 -1.78
CA GLU A 89 27.51 -6.10 -2.86
C GLU A 89 26.52 -6.79 -3.80
N ILE A 90 26.75 -8.06 -4.11
CA ILE A 90 25.80 -8.88 -4.90
C ILE A 90 24.47 -9.03 -4.15
N SER A 91 24.53 -9.34 -2.85
CA SER A 91 23.35 -9.46 -2.00
C SER A 91 22.57 -8.14 -1.90
N ASP A 92 23.27 -7.02 -1.78
CA ASP A 92 22.65 -5.68 -1.68
C ASP A 92 21.97 -5.27 -2.99
N LEU A 93 22.60 -5.57 -4.14
CA LEU A 93 21.98 -5.36 -5.46
C LEU A 93 20.74 -6.24 -5.67
N LEU A 94 20.82 -7.53 -5.35
CA LEU A 94 19.68 -8.45 -5.50
C LEU A 94 18.52 -8.03 -4.60
N ARG A 95 18.80 -7.57 -3.37
CA ARG A 95 17.81 -7.02 -2.45
C ARG A 95 17.18 -5.71 -2.97
N ALA A 96 17.95 -4.87 -3.66
CA ALA A 96 17.40 -3.67 -4.29
C ALA A 96 16.46 -4.01 -5.46
N LEU A 97 16.81 -5.02 -6.28
CA LEU A 97 16.05 -5.43 -7.47
C LEU A 97 14.80 -6.25 -7.16
N THR A 98 14.85 -7.12 -6.14
CA THR A 98 13.69 -7.94 -5.70
C THR A 98 12.51 -7.12 -5.19
N ASN A 99 12.75 -5.85 -4.85
CA ASN A 99 11.71 -4.92 -4.43
C ASN A 99 11.07 -4.14 -5.58
N THR A 100 11.47 -4.31 -6.84
CA THR A 100 10.89 -3.61 -8.02
C THR A 100 9.87 -4.49 -8.76
N SER A 101 8.78 -3.91 -9.31
CA SER A 101 7.79 -4.68 -10.08
C SER A 101 8.31 -5.12 -11.45
N GLU A 102 7.70 -6.14 -12.05
CA GLU A 102 8.10 -6.61 -13.39
C GLU A 102 7.97 -5.51 -14.46
N GLY A 103 6.93 -4.67 -14.37
CA GLY A 103 6.78 -3.46 -15.18
C GLY A 103 7.83 -2.40 -14.86
N GLY A 104 8.08 -2.12 -13.58
CA GLY A 104 9.13 -1.20 -13.15
C GLY A 104 10.54 -1.66 -13.55
N ILE A 105 10.81 -2.96 -13.60
CA ILE A 105 12.05 -3.55 -14.10
C ILE A 105 12.17 -3.30 -15.62
N LYS A 106 11.09 -3.49 -16.38
CA LYS A 106 11.04 -3.24 -17.82
C LYS A 106 11.28 -1.76 -18.15
N ASP A 107 10.59 -0.86 -17.46
CA ASP A 107 10.73 0.59 -17.63
C ASP A 107 12.10 1.08 -17.16
N PHE A 108 12.65 0.48 -16.10
CA PHE A 108 14.03 0.69 -15.66
C PHE A 108 15.04 0.33 -16.74
N TYR A 109 14.94 -0.86 -17.34
CA TYR A 109 15.85 -1.26 -18.40
C TYR A 109 15.70 -0.39 -19.66
N ALA A 110 14.47 0.06 -19.98
CA ALA A 110 14.22 0.98 -21.07
C ALA A 110 14.82 2.38 -20.82
N ALA A 111 14.61 2.96 -19.63
CA ALA A 111 15.18 4.26 -19.25
C ALA A 111 16.72 4.22 -19.17
N ARG A 112 17.27 3.09 -18.69
CA ARG A 112 18.71 2.82 -18.65
C ARG A 112 19.31 2.66 -20.04
N GLN A 113 18.59 2.11 -21.02
CA GLN A 113 19.02 2.07 -22.42
C GLN A 113 19.03 3.45 -23.09
N LEU A 114 18.23 4.39 -22.59
CA LEU A 114 18.12 5.76 -23.10
C LEU A 114 19.07 6.75 -22.39
N CYS A 115 19.98 6.27 -21.53
CA CYS A 115 20.91 7.09 -20.73
C CYS A 115 20.24 8.17 -19.86
N ALA A 116 18.94 8.02 -19.54
CA ALA A 116 18.20 8.96 -18.69
C ALA A 116 18.34 8.57 -17.21
N GLU A 117 19.55 8.71 -16.66
CA GLU A 117 19.90 8.31 -15.29
C GLU A 117 18.90 8.86 -14.25
N GLN A 118 18.55 10.15 -14.34
CA GLN A 118 17.60 10.74 -13.41
C GLN A 118 16.20 10.11 -13.52
N ALA A 119 15.68 9.90 -14.74
CA ALA A 119 14.37 9.30 -14.96
C ALA A 119 14.30 7.84 -14.47
N ALA A 120 15.37 7.07 -14.68
CA ALA A 120 15.46 5.69 -14.18
C ALA A 120 15.49 5.65 -12.64
N PHE A 121 16.23 6.57 -12.00
CA PHE A 121 16.28 6.70 -10.54
C PHE A 121 14.91 7.07 -9.97
N ASP A 122 14.23 8.03 -10.57
CA ASP A 122 12.91 8.49 -10.12
C ASP A 122 11.84 7.39 -10.24
N ILE A 123 11.87 6.59 -11.31
CA ILE A 123 11.03 5.39 -11.47
C ILE A 123 11.33 4.38 -10.36
N GLY A 124 12.60 4.14 -10.05
CA GLY A 124 13.04 3.24 -8.99
C GLY A 124 12.59 3.66 -7.60
N VAL A 125 12.78 4.93 -7.26
CA VAL A 125 12.34 5.53 -5.99
C VAL A 125 10.83 5.48 -5.88
N ARG A 126 10.10 5.80 -6.96
CA ARG A 126 8.64 5.69 -7.03
C ARG A 126 8.17 4.26 -6.79
N GLU A 127 8.73 3.28 -7.50
CA GLU A 127 8.38 1.86 -7.34
C GLU A 127 8.67 1.34 -5.94
N ARG A 128 9.83 1.70 -5.38
CA ARG A 128 10.22 1.34 -4.01
C ARG A 128 9.27 1.98 -2.99
N ARG A 129 8.90 3.25 -3.17
CA ARG A 129 7.96 3.98 -2.30
C ARG A 129 6.55 3.40 -2.38
N ILE A 130 6.05 3.11 -3.58
CA ILE A 130 4.73 2.46 -3.78
C ILE A 130 4.69 1.08 -3.13
N ARG A 131 5.82 0.36 -3.09
CA ARG A 131 5.91 -0.99 -2.50
C ARG A 131 6.24 -1.01 -1.01
N SER A 132 6.79 0.08 -0.46
CA SER A 132 7.06 0.27 0.97
C SER A 132 5.94 1.00 1.71
N GLN A 133 4.96 1.57 1.01
CA GLN A 133 3.80 2.19 1.62
C GLN A 133 2.91 1.16 2.31
N ALA A 134 2.49 1.50 3.52
CA ALA A 134 1.44 0.79 4.20
C ALA A 134 0.12 1.04 3.48
N ARG A 135 -0.75 0.04 3.51
CA ARG A 135 -2.10 0.08 2.95
C ARG A 135 -3.04 -0.15 4.09
N GLY A 136 -4.13 0.60 4.15
CA GLY A 136 -4.97 0.48 5.31
C GLY A 136 -5.92 1.63 5.52
N PHE A 137 -6.41 1.70 6.75
CA PHE A 137 -7.41 2.66 7.18
C PHE A 137 -7.02 3.25 8.53
N VAL A 138 -7.39 4.51 8.73
CA VAL A 138 -7.60 5.03 10.09
C VAL A 138 -8.86 4.37 10.66
N CYS A 139 -8.79 3.92 11.90
CA CYS A 139 -9.88 3.27 12.61
C CYS A 139 -10.14 3.98 13.93
N LEU A 140 -11.34 4.55 14.07
CA LEU A 140 -11.78 5.22 15.29
C LEU A 140 -12.53 4.24 16.19
N TYR A 141 -12.16 4.20 17.47
CA TYR A 141 -12.93 3.45 18.46
C TYR A 141 -14.10 4.29 18.95
N ASP A 142 -15.29 3.74 18.84
CA ASP A 142 -16.51 4.35 19.38
C ASP A 142 -16.40 4.55 20.91
N ALA A 143 -17.11 5.54 21.44
CA ALA A 143 -17.15 5.81 22.88
C ALA A 143 -17.48 4.56 23.72
N SER A 144 -18.35 3.67 23.21
CA SER A 144 -18.70 2.42 23.88
C SER A 144 -17.53 1.43 23.96
N VAL A 145 -16.71 1.34 22.91
CA VAL A 145 -15.53 0.47 22.87
C VAL A 145 -14.42 1.02 23.75
N GLN A 146 -14.27 2.35 23.81
CA GLN A 146 -13.28 3.00 24.66
C GLN A 146 -13.51 2.73 26.16
N GLN A 147 -14.75 2.49 26.57
CA GLN A 147 -15.13 2.19 27.97
C GLN A 147 -14.80 0.75 28.40
N LEU A 148 -14.40 -0.12 27.47
CA LEU A 148 -14.10 -1.50 27.79
C LEU A 148 -12.85 -1.64 28.66
N ALA A 149 -12.79 -2.78 29.37
CA ALA A 149 -11.59 -3.20 30.08
C ALA A 149 -10.44 -3.43 29.08
N LYS A 150 -9.20 -3.17 29.52
CA LYS A 150 -8.00 -3.28 28.65
C LYS A 150 -7.84 -4.68 28.08
N GLU A 151 -8.22 -5.70 28.85
CA GLU A 151 -8.17 -7.10 28.47
C GLU A 151 -9.10 -7.39 27.29
N LYS A 152 -10.30 -6.78 27.29
CA LYS A 152 -11.28 -6.93 26.21
C LYS A 152 -10.83 -6.24 24.93
N ILE A 153 -10.21 -5.07 25.06
CA ILE A 153 -9.60 -4.36 23.93
C ILE A 153 -8.47 -5.20 23.33
N PHE A 154 -7.62 -5.81 24.18
CA PHE A 154 -6.55 -6.69 23.72
C PHE A 154 -7.07 -7.94 22.99
N GLU A 155 -8.13 -8.59 23.49
CA GLU A 155 -8.78 -9.71 22.80
C GLU A 155 -9.27 -9.31 21.40
N LEU A 156 -9.93 -8.16 21.29
CA LEU A 156 -10.42 -7.61 20.03
C LEU A 156 -9.27 -7.35 19.04
N GLU A 157 -8.19 -6.71 19.47
CA GLU A 157 -7.02 -6.46 18.63
C GLU A 157 -6.37 -7.75 18.13
N SER A 158 -6.26 -8.76 19.02
CA SER A 158 -5.71 -10.06 18.67
C SER A 158 -6.58 -10.75 17.60
N ALA A 159 -7.90 -10.71 17.76
CA ALA A 159 -8.85 -11.26 16.80
C ALA A 159 -8.75 -10.58 15.43
N LEU A 160 -8.71 -9.23 15.39
CA LEU A 160 -8.54 -8.46 14.16
C LEU A 160 -7.21 -8.77 13.46
N HIS A 161 -6.12 -8.83 14.21
CA HIS A 161 -4.80 -9.15 13.65
C HIS A 161 -4.77 -10.54 13.01
N GLN A 162 -5.31 -11.55 13.71
CA GLN A 162 -5.40 -12.91 13.20
C GLN A 162 -6.29 -12.97 11.95
N PHE A 163 -7.43 -12.25 11.97
CA PHE A 163 -8.34 -12.18 10.85
C PHE A 163 -7.66 -11.62 9.60
N PHE A 164 -7.08 -10.42 9.67
CA PHE A 164 -6.44 -9.78 8.52
C PHE A 164 -5.27 -10.60 8.00
N GLY A 165 -4.49 -11.21 8.91
CA GLY A 165 -3.42 -12.11 8.51
C GLY A 165 -3.90 -13.32 7.71
N GLN A 166 -5.08 -13.86 8.03
CA GLN A 166 -5.67 -14.97 7.26
C GLN A 166 -6.30 -14.50 5.95
N ALA A 167 -7.02 -13.37 5.96
CA ALA A 167 -7.63 -12.79 4.76
C ALA A 167 -6.56 -12.47 3.70
N LEU A 168 -5.48 -11.78 4.08
CA LEU A 168 -4.36 -11.44 3.20
C LEU A 168 -3.70 -12.67 2.57
N ARG A 169 -3.46 -13.72 3.39
CA ARG A 169 -2.86 -14.99 2.91
C ARG A 169 -3.71 -15.69 1.86
N ASN A 170 -5.03 -15.61 1.98
CA ASN A 170 -5.96 -16.36 1.14
C ASN A 170 -6.45 -15.57 -0.08
N ASN A 171 -6.45 -14.25 -0.03
CA ASN A 171 -6.83 -13.39 -1.17
C ASN A 171 -5.75 -13.26 -2.23
N GLY A 172 -4.58 -13.85 -2.03
CA GLY A 172 -3.49 -13.82 -3.03
C GLY A 172 -2.85 -12.47 -3.18
N SER A 173 -3.12 -11.56 -2.25
CA SER A 173 -2.39 -10.31 -2.08
C SER A 173 -1.01 -10.61 -1.48
N LEU A 174 -0.27 -11.54 -2.09
CA LEU A 174 1.07 -11.98 -1.70
C LEU A 174 2.03 -10.81 -1.57
N ASP A 175 1.74 -9.71 -2.28
CA ASP A 175 2.52 -8.49 -2.28
C ASP A 175 2.22 -7.58 -1.06
N ILE A 176 1.11 -7.83 -0.35
CA ILE A 176 0.68 -7.20 0.90
C ILE A 176 0.79 -8.26 2.03
N ILE A 177 2.00 -8.48 2.54
CA ILE A 177 2.20 -9.24 3.79
C ILE A 177 1.78 -8.40 5.00
N ASN A 178 1.44 -9.02 6.14
CA ASN A 178 0.92 -8.37 7.36
C ASN A 178 1.53 -7.00 7.71
N TYR A 179 2.84 -6.82 7.53
CA TYR A 179 3.55 -5.56 7.85
C TYR A 179 3.19 -4.38 6.93
N LYS A 180 2.57 -4.64 5.77
CA LYS A 180 2.11 -3.62 4.84
C LYS A 180 0.64 -3.29 4.99
N TRP A 181 -0.14 -4.07 5.75
CA TRP A 181 -1.55 -3.78 5.99
C TRP A 181 -1.74 -3.20 7.38
N VAL A 182 -2.37 -2.04 7.50
CA VAL A 182 -2.44 -1.27 8.74
C VAL A 182 -3.87 -0.86 9.04
N LEU A 183 -4.29 -1.12 10.27
CA LEU A 183 -5.46 -0.50 10.86
C LEU A 183 -4.93 0.48 11.91
N ALA A 184 -4.83 1.77 11.56
CA ALA A 184 -4.23 2.78 12.43
C ALA A 184 -5.27 3.24 13.47
N PRO A 185 -5.13 2.86 14.75
CA PRO A 185 -6.20 3.00 15.71
C PRO A 185 -6.13 4.33 16.47
N PHE A 186 -7.27 5.00 16.60
CA PHE A 186 -7.43 6.26 17.34
C PHE A 186 -8.71 6.25 18.16
N ASN A 187 -8.75 7.01 19.26
CA ASN A 187 -10.00 7.25 19.97
C ASN A 187 -10.92 8.14 19.12
N GLY A 188 -12.17 7.71 18.95
CA GLY A 188 -13.22 8.56 18.41
C GLY A 188 -13.76 9.56 19.44
N PRO A 189 -14.66 10.48 19.03
CA PRO A 189 -15.31 11.41 19.96
C PRO A 189 -16.12 10.67 21.04
N ILE A 190 -15.96 11.06 22.31
CA ILE A 190 -16.63 10.41 23.44
C ILE A 190 -18.14 10.70 23.53
N ASP A 191 -18.58 11.78 22.87
CA ASP A 191 -19.95 12.26 22.82
C ASP A 191 -20.63 11.94 21.47
N ALA A 192 -20.02 11.06 20.68
CA ALA A 192 -20.57 10.52 19.45
C ALA A 192 -20.88 9.03 19.64
N HIS A 193 -21.95 8.58 18.99
CA HIS A 193 -22.28 7.17 18.92
C HIS A 193 -22.45 6.77 17.48
N VAL A 194 -22.10 5.54 17.13
CA VAL A 194 -22.42 4.95 15.82
C VAL A 194 -23.93 4.84 15.56
N PRO A 195 -24.36 4.78 14.28
CA PRO A 195 -25.76 4.65 13.93
C PRO A 195 -26.35 3.35 14.48
N SER A 196 -27.40 3.44 15.29
CA SER A 196 -28.21 2.27 15.65
C SER A 196 -29.07 1.84 14.46
N ARG A 197 -29.20 0.52 14.22
CA ARG A 197 -30.10 -0.02 13.18
C ARG A 197 -31.49 0.61 13.26
N GLY A 198 -31.98 1.12 12.13
CA GLY A 198 -33.34 1.64 11.98
C GLY A 198 -33.56 3.11 12.37
N LYS A 199 -32.52 3.87 12.69
CA LYS A 199 -32.65 5.33 12.88
C LYS A 199 -32.46 6.08 11.57
N GLU A 200 -33.50 6.82 11.16
CA GLU A 200 -33.39 7.82 10.11
C GLU A 200 -32.70 9.08 10.65
N ASN A 201 -31.75 9.63 9.88
CA ASN A 201 -30.97 10.84 10.18
C ASN A 201 -29.87 10.70 11.24
N TYR A 202 -28.84 9.94 10.91
CA TYR A 202 -27.62 9.84 11.71
C TYR A 202 -26.79 11.15 11.67
N ARG A 203 -26.83 11.94 12.76
CA ARG A 203 -26.16 13.26 12.86
C ARG A 203 -24.74 13.20 13.38
N ASP A 204 -24.40 12.19 14.17
CA ASP A 204 -23.08 12.10 14.83
C ASP A 204 -21.94 11.77 13.86
N GLY A 205 -22.25 11.35 12.63
CA GLY A 205 -21.24 11.10 11.59
C GLY A 205 -20.36 12.32 11.30
N ALA A 206 -20.88 13.53 11.50
CA ALA A 206 -20.10 14.76 11.37
C ALA A 206 -18.97 14.85 12.41
N LYS A 207 -19.19 14.35 13.63
CA LYS A 207 -18.19 14.34 14.70
C LYS A 207 -17.03 13.39 14.39
N TYR A 208 -17.33 12.18 13.91
CA TYR A 208 -16.28 11.25 13.48
C TYR A 208 -15.49 11.78 12.28
N ARG A 209 -16.16 12.40 11.31
CA ARG A 209 -15.48 13.06 10.18
C ARG A 209 -14.56 14.19 10.65
N GLN A 210 -14.99 14.96 11.66
CA GLN A 210 -14.13 16.00 12.24
C GLN A 210 -12.91 15.38 12.92
N ALA A 211 -13.10 14.38 13.78
CA ALA A 211 -11.99 13.69 14.44
C ALA A 211 -11.01 13.09 13.42
N PHE A 212 -11.51 12.50 12.34
CA PHE A 212 -10.67 12.01 11.25
C PHE A 212 -9.86 13.13 10.58
N ARG A 213 -10.45 14.30 10.30
CA ARG A 213 -9.71 15.46 9.77
C ARG A 213 -8.61 15.95 10.72
N ASP A 214 -8.91 15.99 12.02
CA ASP A 214 -7.94 16.41 13.03
C ASP A 214 -6.75 15.42 13.06
N ILE A 215 -7.02 14.12 12.98
CA ILE A 215 -6.01 13.05 12.88
C ILE A 215 -5.18 13.20 11.59
N MET A 216 -5.81 13.48 10.45
CA MET A 216 -5.09 13.66 9.19
C MET A 216 -4.16 14.89 9.20
N GLY A 217 -4.48 15.91 10.01
CA GLY A 217 -3.66 17.10 10.19
C GLY A 217 -2.48 16.89 11.14
N GLU A 218 -2.75 16.56 12.40
CA GLU A 218 -1.73 16.39 13.45
C GLU A 218 -2.07 15.20 14.36
N PRO A 219 -1.72 13.96 13.96
CA PRO A 219 -2.08 12.75 14.71
C PRO A 219 -1.60 12.78 16.17
N ALA A 220 -0.40 13.33 16.41
CA ALA A 220 0.22 13.40 17.73
C ALA A 220 -0.49 14.38 18.69
N ALA A 221 -1.22 15.36 18.16
CA ALA A 221 -2.04 16.27 18.97
C ALA A 221 -3.38 15.64 19.39
N VAL A 222 -3.89 14.68 18.61
CA VAL A 222 -5.15 13.99 18.90
C VAL A 222 -4.98 12.87 19.92
N GLN A 223 -3.87 12.13 19.88
CA GLN A 223 -3.60 11.05 20.81
C GLN A 223 -2.11 10.89 21.05
N THR A 224 -1.69 11.01 22.31
CA THR A 224 -0.31 10.72 22.71
C THR A 224 -0.06 9.21 22.80
N GLU A 225 1.19 8.77 22.66
CA GLU A 225 1.57 7.35 22.84
C GLU A 225 1.16 6.79 24.22
N SER A 226 1.12 7.64 25.25
CA SER A 226 0.71 7.28 26.61
C SER A 226 -0.80 7.14 26.80
N GLU A 227 -1.59 7.85 25.99
CA GLU A 227 -3.06 7.78 26.00
C GLU A 227 -3.59 6.65 25.11
N SER A 228 -2.74 6.18 24.20
CA SER A 228 -2.98 4.94 23.48
C SER A 228 -3.13 3.80 24.49
N ARG A 229 -4.35 3.29 24.63
CA ARG A 229 -4.61 2.04 25.38
C ARG A 229 -4.01 0.80 24.70
N LEU A 230 -3.29 0.98 23.59
CA LEU A 230 -2.90 -0.04 22.63
C LEU A 230 -1.38 -0.26 22.65
N ARG A 231 -0.95 -1.48 22.33
CA ARG A 231 0.48 -1.78 22.15
C ARG A 231 0.98 -1.07 20.90
N SER A 232 1.75 -0.01 21.13
CA SER A 232 2.35 0.93 20.16
C SER A 232 3.26 0.32 19.08
N ASN A 233 3.59 -0.97 19.10
CA ASN A 233 4.64 -1.50 18.23
C ASN A 233 4.16 -2.13 16.92
N LEU A 234 2.85 -2.38 16.71
CA LEU A 234 2.37 -3.05 15.48
C LEU A 234 1.59 -2.16 14.51
N TYR A 235 1.10 -0.98 14.94
CA TYR A 235 0.18 -0.17 14.12
C TYR A 235 0.48 1.34 14.09
N MET A 236 1.32 1.82 15.01
CA MET A 236 1.91 3.15 14.90
C MET A 236 3.13 3.02 14.00
N LEU A 237 2.90 2.97 12.69
CA LEU A 237 3.96 3.42 11.79
C LEU A 237 4.34 4.81 12.26
N ASN A 238 5.64 5.05 12.37
CA ASN A 238 6.16 6.38 12.61
C ASN A 238 5.73 7.22 11.39
N PHE A 239 4.55 7.84 11.44
CA PHE A 239 3.96 8.70 10.40
C PHE A 239 4.74 10.02 10.35
N LYS A 240 6.07 9.93 10.31
CA LYS A 240 7.00 11.05 10.36
C LYS A 240 6.73 12.03 9.21
N ASP A 241 6.21 11.51 8.10
CA ASP A 241 5.82 12.28 6.91
C ASP A 241 4.29 12.47 6.80
N GLY A 242 3.54 12.18 7.86
CA GLY A 242 2.07 12.23 7.91
C GLY A 242 1.35 10.98 7.39
N ILE A 243 0.07 10.82 7.75
CA ILE A 243 -0.75 9.66 7.36
C ILE A 243 -0.96 9.62 5.84
N SER A 244 -1.19 10.77 5.20
CA SER A 244 -1.41 10.86 3.75
C SER A 244 -0.22 10.34 2.92
N ALA A 245 1.01 10.45 3.43
CA ALA A 245 2.21 9.96 2.75
C ALA A 245 2.44 8.45 2.94
N SER A 246 1.74 7.82 3.89
CA SER A 246 1.96 6.44 4.33
C SER A 246 1.27 5.39 3.46
N GLY A 247 0.32 5.80 2.59
CA GLY A 247 -0.49 4.91 1.74
C GLY A 247 -1.80 4.43 2.40
N ILE A 248 -2.10 4.88 3.62
CA ILE A 248 -3.42 4.73 4.25
C ILE A 248 -4.45 5.57 3.48
N LEU A 249 -5.68 5.04 3.35
CA LEU A 249 -6.76 5.74 2.68
C LEU A 249 -7.14 7.02 3.42
N THR A 250 -7.23 8.11 2.66
CA THR A 250 -7.59 9.44 3.17
C THR A 250 -9.05 9.81 2.89
N ASN A 251 -9.70 9.08 1.98
CA ASN A 251 -11.08 9.30 1.57
C ASN A 251 -12.09 8.44 2.37
N THR A 252 -11.60 7.54 3.23
CA THR A 252 -12.41 6.60 3.98
C THR A 252 -11.72 6.23 5.29
N PHE A 253 -12.47 6.25 6.37
CA PHE A 253 -12.03 5.77 7.68
C PHE A 253 -13.06 4.82 8.28
N LEU A 254 -12.63 4.05 9.26
CA LEU A 254 -13.45 3.02 9.88
C LEU A 254 -13.85 3.44 11.29
N VAL A 255 -15.01 2.98 11.75
CA VAL A 255 -15.43 3.10 13.14
C VAL A 255 -15.70 1.72 13.71
N LEU A 256 -14.99 1.38 14.77
CA LEU A 256 -15.17 0.15 15.51
C LEU A 256 -16.07 0.42 16.71
N ASP A 257 -17.23 -0.24 16.72
CA ASP A 257 -18.22 -0.14 17.77
C ASP A 257 -18.49 -1.47 18.48
N THR A 258 -19.40 -1.42 19.46
CA THR A 258 -19.79 -2.62 20.22
C THR A 258 -20.49 -3.67 19.34
N GLU A 259 -21.21 -3.30 18.28
CA GLU A 259 -21.82 -4.26 17.34
C GLU A 259 -20.75 -4.99 16.53
N CYS A 260 -19.78 -4.26 15.98
CA CYS A 260 -18.58 -4.79 15.33
C CYS A 260 -17.82 -5.74 16.28
N MET A 261 -17.56 -5.31 17.51
CA MET A 261 -16.90 -6.15 18.52
C MET A 261 -17.70 -7.40 18.86
N ASN A 262 -19.01 -7.30 19.11
CA ASN A 262 -19.83 -8.46 19.44
C ASN A 262 -19.81 -9.47 18.29
N SER A 263 -19.89 -9.01 17.04
CA SER A 263 -19.75 -9.88 15.87
C SER A 263 -18.41 -10.64 15.82
N MET A 264 -17.37 -10.11 16.48
CA MET A 264 -16.04 -10.73 16.55
C MET A 264 -15.82 -11.60 17.79
N LEU A 265 -16.48 -11.30 18.92
CA LEU A 265 -16.12 -11.86 20.23
C LEU A 265 -17.18 -12.80 20.86
N THR A 266 -18.43 -12.83 20.39
CA THR A 266 -19.52 -13.55 21.10
C THR A 266 -19.86 -14.94 20.58
N GLY A 267 -18.97 -15.61 19.85
CA GLY A 267 -19.14 -17.02 19.46
C GLY A 267 -18.43 -18.00 20.41
N GLU A 268 -19.12 -19.02 20.93
CA GLU A 268 -18.50 -20.17 21.64
C GLU A 268 -17.47 -20.93 20.77
N TYR A 269 -17.51 -20.70 19.46
CA TYR A 269 -16.48 -21.07 18.50
C TYR A 269 -16.29 -19.84 17.60
N PHE A 270 -15.04 -19.39 17.44
CA PHE A 270 -14.61 -18.28 16.56
C PHE A 270 -15.64 -17.93 15.46
N PRO A 271 -16.14 -16.68 15.40
CA PRO A 271 -17.28 -16.36 14.55
C PRO A 271 -17.02 -16.72 13.09
N PHE A 272 -18.09 -17.04 12.37
CA PHE A 272 -17.99 -17.15 10.93
C PHE A 272 -17.47 -15.81 10.39
N TYR A 273 -16.42 -15.86 9.58
CA TYR A 273 -15.77 -14.67 9.03
C TYR A 273 -16.76 -13.77 8.27
N ASP A 274 -17.84 -14.37 7.79
CA ASP A 274 -18.91 -13.72 7.06
C ASP A 274 -19.79 -12.81 7.94
N ASP A 275 -19.91 -13.07 9.25
CA ASP A 275 -20.75 -12.27 10.16
C ASP A 275 -20.06 -11.00 10.66
N MET A 276 -18.74 -10.91 10.49
CA MET A 276 -17.93 -9.80 10.98
C MET A 276 -18.01 -8.60 10.02
N ARG A 277 -18.38 -7.44 10.56
CA ARG A 277 -18.52 -6.20 9.78
C ARG A 277 -18.13 -4.97 10.59
N ILE A 278 -17.68 -3.95 9.88
CA ILE A 278 -17.24 -2.67 10.43
C ILE A 278 -17.93 -1.54 9.68
N LEU A 279 -18.13 -0.40 10.36
CA LEU A 279 -18.61 0.81 9.71
C LEU A 279 -17.47 1.49 8.96
N ALA A 280 -17.70 1.77 7.69
CA ALA A 280 -16.82 2.58 6.87
C ALA A 280 -17.51 3.91 6.53
N PHE A 281 -16.84 5.01 6.84
CA PHE A 281 -17.32 6.36 6.64
C PHE A 281 -16.62 7.03 5.46
N GLU A 282 -17.38 7.74 4.64
CA GLU A 282 -16.83 8.65 3.65
C GLU A 282 -16.34 9.92 4.36
N ALA A 283 -15.06 10.24 4.17
CA ALA A 283 -14.38 11.31 4.91
C ALA A 283 -14.99 12.70 4.66
N ASP A 284 -15.28 12.98 3.39
CA ASP A 284 -15.71 14.31 2.94
C ASP A 284 -17.23 14.43 2.75
N TYR A 285 -18.00 13.44 3.22
CA TYR A 285 -19.45 13.48 3.08
C TYR A 285 -20.10 14.61 3.91
N PRO A 286 -21.03 15.40 3.34
CA PRO A 286 -21.40 15.43 1.93
C PRO A 286 -20.43 16.28 1.10
N VAL A 287 -19.85 15.70 0.06
CA VAL A 287 -19.06 16.39 -0.96
C VAL A 287 -19.92 17.44 -1.68
N PRO A 288 -19.52 18.73 -1.69
CA PRO A 288 -20.26 19.79 -2.38
C PRO A 288 -20.43 19.50 -3.88
N GLY A 289 -21.64 19.75 -4.40
CA GLY A 289 -21.94 19.56 -5.83
C GLY A 289 -22.13 18.10 -6.27
N ARG A 290 -21.96 17.12 -5.37
CA ARG A 290 -22.23 15.71 -5.63
C ARG A 290 -23.69 15.38 -5.31
N THR A 291 -24.35 14.68 -6.22
CA THR A 291 -25.66 14.06 -5.95
C THR A 291 -25.42 12.63 -5.46
N TYR A 292 -26.07 12.25 -4.37
CA TYR A 292 -25.94 10.92 -3.76
C TYR A 292 -27.16 10.06 -4.03
N VAL A 293 -26.98 8.74 -3.98
CA VAL A 293 -28.10 7.79 -3.90
C VAL A 293 -29.01 8.14 -2.71
N GLU A 294 -30.33 8.12 -2.95
CA GLU A 294 -31.34 8.39 -1.92
C GLU A 294 -31.17 7.46 -0.71
N GLY A 295 -31.21 8.03 0.50
CA GLY A 295 -31.07 7.30 1.76
C GLY A 295 -29.63 7.09 2.23
N TYR A 296 -28.62 7.35 1.39
CA TYR A 296 -27.23 7.27 1.80
C TYR A 296 -26.83 8.40 2.76
N GLN A 297 -26.22 8.04 3.90
CA GLN A 297 -25.91 8.96 5.01
C GLN A 297 -24.40 9.17 5.22
N GLY A 298 -23.57 8.85 4.22
CA GLY A 298 -22.11 9.03 4.32
C GLY A 298 -21.37 7.88 5.00
N TYR A 299 -21.98 6.71 5.10
CA TYR A 299 -21.36 5.49 5.62
C TYR A 299 -22.00 4.23 5.03
N THR A 300 -21.27 3.13 5.10
CA THR A 300 -21.78 1.79 4.79
C THR A 300 -21.18 0.76 5.74
N TRP A 301 -21.88 -0.36 5.93
CA TRP A 301 -21.28 -1.52 6.58
C TRP A 301 -20.42 -2.27 5.57
N VAL A 302 -19.24 -2.69 5.99
CA VAL A 302 -18.30 -3.47 5.17
C VAL A 302 -17.95 -4.73 5.93
N ARG A 303 -18.03 -5.88 5.28
CA ARG A 303 -17.54 -7.11 5.88
C ARG A 303 -16.02 -7.07 6.01
N LEU A 304 -15.48 -7.60 7.10
CA LEU A 304 -14.04 -7.51 7.35
C LEU A 304 -13.20 -8.18 6.25
N ASP A 305 -13.71 -9.24 5.63
CA ASP A 305 -13.02 -9.97 4.56
C ASP A 305 -12.89 -9.15 3.28
N GLN A 306 -13.91 -8.33 3.00
CA GLN A 306 -13.96 -7.44 1.85
C GLN A 306 -13.18 -6.15 2.06
N LEU A 307 -12.92 -5.78 3.31
CA LEU A 307 -12.21 -4.57 3.67
C LEU A 307 -10.84 -4.49 2.97
N VAL A 308 -10.12 -5.61 2.91
CA VAL A 308 -8.74 -5.68 2.40
C VAL A 308 -8.67 -5.81 0.87
N PHE A 309 -9.73 -6.31 0.25
CA PHE A 309 -9.74 -6.66 -1.17
C PHE A 309 -10.61 -5.67 -1.95
N HIS A 310 -11.88 -6.00 -2.14
CA HIS A 310 -12.78 -5.19 -2.97
C HIS A 310 -12.98 -3.79 -2.43
N PHE A 311 -13.23 -3.64 -1.13
CA PHE A 311 -13.56 -2.33 -0.61
C PHE A 311 -12.36 -1.37 -0.67
N TYR A 312 -11.18 -1.81 -0.24
CA TYR A 312 -9.96 -1.00 -0.35
C TYR A 312 -9.64 -0.64 -1.80
N GLU A 313 -9.69 -1.60 -2.73
CA GLU A 313 -9.37 -1.33 -4.14
C GLU A 313 -10.36 -0.36 -4.77
N LEU A 314 -11.66 -0.49 -4.48
CA LEU A 314 -12.68 0.45 -4.96
C LEU A 314 -12.39 1.86 -4.45
N ARG A 315 -12.06 2.01 -3.17
CA ARG A 315 -11.76 3.32 -2.58
C ARG A 315 -10.39 3.87 -3.00
N ALA A 316 -9.39 3.02 -3.22
CA ALA A 316 -8.03 3.46 -3.57
C ALA A 316 -7.87 3.78 -5.07
N MET A 317 -8.48 2.98 -5.94
CA MET A 317 -8.18 2.98 -7.38
C MET A 317 -9.35 3.46 -8.24
N LYS A 318 -10.58 3.38 -7.71
CA LYS A 318 -11.81 3.66 -8.47
C LYS A 318 -12.68 4.71 -7.80
N GLU A 319 -12.14 5.53 -6.90
CA GLU A 319 -12.92 6.54 -6.18
C GLU A 319 -13.71 7.48 -7.11
N MET A 320 -13.12 7.86 -8.24
CA MET A 320 -13.77 8.75 -9.22
C MET A 320 -14.83 8.03 -10.07
N GLU A 321 -14.76 6.70 -10.15
CA GLU A 321 -15.68 5.87 -10.93
C GLU A 321 -16.84 5.34 -10.09
N ILE A 322 -16.56 4.94 -8.85
CA ILE A 322 -17.50 4.27 -7.96
C ILE A 322 -17.56 5.01 -6.63
N GLY A 323 -18.73 5.59 -6.39
CA GLY A 323 -19.06 6.28 -5.16
C GLY A 323 -19.22 5.37 -3.95
N MET A 324 -18.96 5.91 -2.75
CA MET A 324 -19.29 5.21 -1.52
C MET A 324 -20.81 5.00 -1.39
N ASP A 325 -21.63 5.87 -1.99
CA ASP A 325 -23.08 5.72 -2.09
C ASP A 325 -23.53 4.60 -3.01
N GLU A 326 -22.79 4.32 -4.08
CA GLU A 326 -23.04 3.18 -4.95
C GLU A 326 -22.63 1.86 -4.28
N ILE A 327 -21.51 1.87 -3.55
CA ILE A 327 -21.10 0.75 -2.69
C ILE A 327 -22.18 0.49 -1.62
N TRP A 328 -22.71 1.54 -0.99
CA TRP A 328 -23.82 1.44 -0.05
C TRP A 328 -25.09 0.88 -0.69
N LYS A 329 -25.42 1.31 -1.91
CA LYS A 329 -26.55 0.79 -2.68
C LYS A 329 -26.39 -0.70 -2.98
N ALA A 330 -25.20 -1.13 -3.39
CA ALA A 330 -24.89 -2.54 -3.59
C ALA A 330 -25.01 -3.34 -2.29
N ALA A 331 -24.56 -2.77 -1.16
CA ALA A 331 -24.72 -3.36 0.15
C ALA A 331 -26.19 -3.57 0.53
N GLN A 332 -27.14 -2.76 0.04
CA GLN A 332 -28.56 -2.98 0.37
C GLN A 332 -29.11 -4.32 -0.16
N ALA A 333 -28.51 -4.85 -1.24
CA ALA A 333 -28.90 -6.15 -1.80
C ALA A 333 -28.23 -7.34 -1.07
N SER A 334 -27.24 -7.08 -0.22
CA SER A 334 -26.52 -8.12 0.49
C SER A 334 -27.12 -8.41 1.86
N PHE A 335 -26.78 -9.59 2.38
CA PHE A 335 -27.19 -9.99 3.72
C PHE A 335 -26.70 -8.99 4.78
N HIS A 336 -27.57 -8.68 5.75
CA HIS A 336 -27.34 -7.68 6.79
C HIS A 336 -27.01 -6.25 6.31
N GLN A 337 -27.21 -5.95 5.03
CA GLN A 337 -26.90 -4.66 4.41
C GLN A 337 -25.40 -4.29 4.50
N ALA A 338 -24.51 -5.28 4.41
CA ALA A 338 -23.06 -5.09 4.49
C ALA A 338 -22.37 -5.41 3.16
N PHE A 339 -21.55 -4.50 2.65
CA PHE A 339 -20.94 -4.63 1.33
C PHE A 339 -20.16 -5.95 1.18
N VAL A 340 -20.50 -6.69 0.12
CA VAL A 340 -19.86 -7.95 -0.28
C VAL A 340 -19.15 -7.78 -1.63
N SER A 341 -19.85 -7.25 -2.63
CA SER A 341 -19.35 -7.09 -4.00
C SER A 341 -20.25 -6.14 -4.79
N MET A 342 -19.74 -5.66 -5.92
CA MET A 342 -20.55 -4.97 -6.94
C MET A 342 -21.26 -5.96 -7.87
N ASP A 343 -20.85 -7.24 -7.86
CA ASP A 343 -21.52 -8.32 -8.58
C ASP A 343 -22.74 -8.80 -7.78
N VAL A 344 -23.91 -8.82 -8.43
CA VAL A 344 -25.20 -9.14 -7.78
C VAL A 344 -25.29 -10.61 -7.36
N GLU A 345 -24.73 -11.53 -8.15
CA GLU A 345 -24.72 -12.95 -7.79
C GLU A 345 -23.78 -13.21 -6.62
N GLU A 346 -22.69 -12.47 -6.52
CA GLU A 346 -21.78 -12.55 -5.39
C GLU A 346 -22.38 -11.91 -4.13
N ALA A 347 -23.04 -10.76 -4.26
CA ALA A 347 -23.69 -10.07 -3.15
C ALA A 347 -24.79 -10.90 -2.47
N THR A 348 -25.42 -11.81 -3.21
CA THR A 348 -26.48 -12.69 -2.71
C THR A 348 -25.97 -14.03 -2.17
N LYS A 349 -24.68 -14.36 -2.35
CA LYS A 349 -24.08 -15.60 -1.86
C LYS A 349 -23.63 -15.42 -0.41
N TRP A 350 -24.28 -16.13 0.50
CA TRP A 350 -23.85 -16.22 1.90
C TRP A 350 -23.30 -17.61 2.19
N THR A 351 -22.01 -17.66 2.52
CA THR A 351 -21.32 -18.89 2.91
C THR A 351 -20.99 -18.88 4.40
N ARG A 352 -20.68 -20.04 4.97
CA ARG A 352 -20.25 -20.15 6.38
C ARG A 352 -18.76 -20.51 6.44
N SER A 353 -17.91 -19.51 6.25
CA SER A 353 -16.46 -19.62 6.38
C SER A 353 -16.05 -19.44 7.84
N ASN A 354 -15.13 -20.26 8.33
CA ASN A 354 -14.53 -20.08 9.66
C ASN A 354 -13.07 -20.51 9.66
N TYR A 355 -12.35 -20.21 10.75
CA TYR A 355 -10.91 -20.50 10.85
C TYR A 355 -10.58 -21.99 10.69
N MET A 356 -11.48 -22.91 11.05
CA MET A 356 -11.27 -24.36 10.97
C MET A 356 -11.48 -24.91 9.55
N ARG A 357 -12.48 -24.39 8.84
CA ARG A 357 -12.86 -24.84 7.49
C ARG A 357 -12.16 -24.05 6.39
N GLY A 358 -11.57 -22.90 6.74
CA GLY A 358 -11.10 -21.92 5.76
C GLY A 358 -12.27 -21.21 5.09
N PHE A 359 -11.96 -20.54 3.99
CA PHE A 359 -12.98 -19.89 3.16
C PHE A 359 -13.74 -20.92 2.34
N ASP A 360 -15.06 -20.84 2.37
CA ASP A 360 -15.93 -21.67 1.55
C ASP A 360 -15.58 -21.47 0.07
N HIS A 361 -15.57 -22.55 -0.71
CA HIS A 361 -15.27 -22.54 -2.15
C HIS A 361 -16.04 -21.47 -2.92
N ASP A 362 -17.30 -21.23 -2.52
CA ASP A 362 -18.19 -20.32 -3.23
C ASP A 362 -18.14 -18.87 -2.72
N SER A 363 -17.42 -18.63 -1.61
CA SER A 363 -17.15 -17.28 -1.09
C SER A 363 -16.17 -16.51 -1.98
N VAL A 364 -16.20 -15.17 -1.90
CA VAL A 364 -15.25 -14.28 -2.62
C VAL A 364 -13.80 -14.71 -2.38
N LEU A 365 -13.45 -14.95 -1.11
CA LEU A 365 -12.09 -15.33 -0.73
C LEU A 365 -11.77 -16.77 -1.13
N GLY A 366 -12.73 -17.69 -1.12
CA GLY A 366 -12.53 -19.08 -1.55
C GLY A 366 -12.33 -19.22 -3.06
N LYS A 367 -13.09 -18.49 -3.86
CA LYS A 367 -12.87 -18.39 -5.32
C LYS A 367 -11.50 -17.77 -5.61
N SER A 368 -11.16 -16.69 -4.92
CA SER A 368 -9.84 -16.05 -5.04
C SER A 368 -8.73 -17.06 -4.71
N GLN A 369 -8.85 -17.75 -3.57
CA GLN A 369 -7.88 -18.77 -3.13
C GLN A 369 -7.68 -19.87 -4.18
N GLN A 370 -8.75 -20.32 -4.84
CA GLN A 370 -8.66 -21.31 -5.91
C GLN A 370 -7.97 -20.78 -7.15
N ALA A 371 -8.33 -19.57 -7.59
CA ALA A 371 -7.69 -18.93 -8.74
C ALA A 371 -6.17 -18.82 -8.53
N ILE A 372 -5.74 -18.44 -7.33
CA ILE A 372 -4.32 -18.37 -6.96
C ILE A 372 -3.67 -19.75 -6.97
N ARG A 373 -4.34 -20.77 -6.39
CA ARG A 373 -3.83 -22.15 -6.39
C ARG A 373 -3.69 -22.69 -7.81
N ALA A 374 -4.65 -22.41 -8.69
CA ALA A 374 -4.61 -22.77 -10.09
C ALA A 374 -3.45 -22.06 -10.81
N ALA A 375 -3.30 -20.74 -10.63
CA ALA A 375 -2.21 -19.97 -11.22
C ALA A 375 -0.81 -20.45 -10.77
N ARG A 376 -0.66 -20.82 -9.49
CA ARG A 376 0.59 -21.38 -8.95
C ARG A 376 0.94 -22.73 -9.56
N ARG A 377 -0.06 -23.62 -9.75
CA ARG A 377 0.12 -24.92 -10.41
C ARG A 377 0.56 -24.76 -11.86
N LEU A 378 -0.03 -23.82 -12.59
CA LEU A 378 0.37 -23.52 -13.97
C LEU A 378 1.81 -23.03 -14.07
N LYS A 379 2.27 -22.15 -13.15
CA LYS A 379 3.67 -21.71 -13.11
C LYS A 379 4.66 -22.83 -12.84
N THR A 380 4.31 -23.81 -12.00
CA THR A 380 5.21 -24.96 -11.71
C THR A 380 5.30 -25.95 -12.87
N THR A 381 4.26 -26.02 -13.71
CA THR A 381 4.21 -26.94 -14.86
C THR A 381 4.90 -26.36 -16.11
N GLN A 382 5.17 -25.05 -16.15
CA GLN A 382 5.90 -24.39 -17.26
C GLN A 382 7.42 -24.32 -17.04
N THR A 383 7.89 -24.62 -15.83
CA THR A 383 9.30 -24.58 -15.43
C THR A 383 9.93 -25.96 -15.24
N GLY A 384 9.17 -27.03 -15.47
CA GLY A 384 9.64 -28.41 -15.54
C GLY A 384 9.42 -28.94 -16.94
#